data_AF-A0A2D5EPB8-F1
#
_entry.id   AF-A0A2D5EPB8-F1
#
_cell.length_a   1.000
_cell.length_b   1.000
_cell.length_c   1.000
_cell.angle_alpha   90.00
_cell.angle_beta   90.00
_cell.angle_gamma   90.00
#
_symmetry.space_group_name_H-M   'P 1'
#
loop_
_entity.id
_entity.type
_entity.pdbx_description
1 polymer ?
#
loop_
_entity_poly.entity_id
_entity_poly.type
_entity_poly.pdbx_seq_one_letter_code
_entity_poly.pdbx_strand_id
1 'polypeptide(L)'
;MPPKSGSRHSFTLGTRDEVGRLFLSDREPYGFRELIDTRRHTVVQGDSLWGLAGRYFAPLPRACGFWWVIADFQPDPIVDPTLTLEPGRVLFVPSVRVLTDVILSEQRRRAA
;
A
#
# COMPACT_ATOMS: atom_id res chain seq x y z
N MET A 1 5.42 3.57 20.58
CA MET A 1 4.49 2.53 20.09
C MET A 1 5.15 1.85 18.89
N PRO A 2 5.54 0.57 18.98
CA PRO A 2 6.17 -0.12 17.85
C PRO A 2 5.20 -0.16 16.65
N PRO A 3 5.70 -0.17 15.40
CA PRO A 3 4.84 -0.26 14.24
C PRO A 3 3.99 -1.54 14.33
N LYS A 4 2.67 -1.37 14.28
CA LYS A 4 1.73 -2.47 14.23
C LYS A 4 1.96 -3.24 12.92
N SER A 5 1.84 -4.57 12.96
CA SER A 5 1.92 -5.41 11.74
C SER A 5 1.06 -4.82 10.61
N GLY A 6 1.60 -4.83 9.38
CA GLY A 6 0.95 -4.28 8.20
C GLY A 6 1.08 -2.76 8.00
N SER A 7 1.91 -2.07 8.78
CA SER A 7 2.17 -0.63 8.57
C SER A 7 2.95 -0.37 7.28
N ARG A 8 2.58 0.67 6.55
CA ARG A 8 3.37 1.16 5.41
C ARG A 8 4.80 1.56 5.82
N HIS A 9 5.00 2.02 7.06
CA HIS A 9 6.31 2.44 7.57
C HIS A 9 7.14 1.28 8.15
N SER A 10 6.70 0.01 7.98
CA SER A 10 7.54 -1.14 8.38
C SER A 10 8.79 -1.30 7.51
N PHE A 11 8.82 -0.64 6.35
CA PHE A 11 9.89 -0.71 5.34
C PHE A 11 10.80 0.53 5.34
N THR A 12 10.74 1.35 6.39
CA THR A 12 11.70 2.45 6.57
C THR A 12 12.84 2.00 7.48
N LEU A 13 14.07 2.36 7.14
CA LEU A 13 15.27 2.05 7.92
C LEU A 13 15.65 3.24 8.81
N GLY A 14 16.19 2.94 9.99
CA GLY A 14 16.78 3.96 10.85
C GLY A 14 18.19 4.31 10.38
N THR A 15 18.42 5.55 9.96
CA THR A 15 19.75 6.07 9.62
C THR A 15 20.18 7.14 10.63
N ARG A 16 21.48 7.26 10.89
CA ARG A 16 22.03 8.30 11.76
C ARG A 16 22.80 9.32 10.95
N ASP A 17 22.63 10.59 11.28
CA ASP A 17 23.49 11.65 10.74
C ASP A 17 24.86 11.66 11.44
N GLU A 18 25.75 12.55 10.97
CA GLU A 18 27.11 12.73 11.51
C GLU A 18 27.13 13.14 12.99
N VAL A 19 26.02 13.70 13.51
CA VAL A 19 25.86 14.15 14.90
C VAL A 19 25.12 13.09 15.73
N GLY A 20 24.84 11.93 15.16
CA GLY A 20 24.22 10.77 15.83
C GLY A 20 22.70 10.85 15.97
N ARG A 21 22.01 11.80 15.34
CA ARG A 21 20.54 11.91 15.36
C ARG A 21 19.92 10.83 14.49
N LEU A 22 18.87 10.19 14.98
CA LEU A 22 18.17 9.10 14.29
C LEU A 22 17.06 9.66 13.39
N PHE A 23 17.12 9.32 12.11
CA PHE A 23 16.10 9.60 11.11
C PHE A 23 15.55 8.31 10.52
N LEU A 24 14.38 8.39 9.91
CA LEU A 24 13.84 7.31 9.08
C LEU A 24 14.16 7.61 7.62
N SER A 25 14.56 6.58 6.89
CA SER A 25 14.62 6.64 5.43
C SER A 25 13.23 6.90 4.84
N ASP A 26 13.21 7.31 3.58
CA ASP A 26 11.99 7.27 2.81
C ASP A 26 11.44 5.84 2.74
N ARG A 27 10.11 5.76 2.61
CA ARG A 27 9.42 4.48 2.40
C ARG A 27 9.54 4.07 0.96
N GLU A 28 10.04 2.87 0.69
CA GLU A 28 10.02 2.28 -0.65
C GLU A 28 8.66 1.58 -0.93
N PRO A 29 7.85 2.09 -1.88
CA PRO A 29 6.61 1.43 -2.30
C PRO A 29 6.89 0.12 -3.04
N TYR A 30 5.94 -0.82 -3.06
CA TYR A 30 6.10 -2.02 -3.91
C TYR A 30 6.01 -1.68 -5.40
N GLY A 31 5.23 -0.64 -5.73
CA GLY A 31 4.95 -0.23 -7.10
C GLY A 31 4.02 -1.19 -7.82
N PHE A 32 3.62 -0.81 -9.04
CA PHE A 32 2.80 -1.67 -9.88
C PHE A 32 3.63 -2.70 -10.64
N ARG A 33 3.14 -3.93 -10.62
CA ARG A 33 3.56 -5.04 -11.48
C ARG A 33 2.31 -5.84 -11.81
N GLU A 34 2.09 -6.17 -13.07
CA GLU A 34 0.97 -7.03 -13.43
C GLU A 34 1.23 -8.45 -12.89
N LEU A 35 0.32 -8.94 -12.06
CA LEU A 35 0.36 -10.28 -11.48
C LEU A 35 -0.87 -11.06 -11.93
N ILE A 36 -0.77 -12.39 -11.91
CA ILE A 36 -1.82 -13.29 -12.37
C ILE A 36 -3.17 -13.05 -11.67
N ASP A 37 -3.13 -12.62 -10.41
CA ASP A 37 -4.29 -12.35 -9.56
C ASP A 37 -4.50 -10.85 -9.30
N THR A 38 -3.91 -9.98 -10.12
CA THR A 38 -4.21 -8.54 -10.11
C THR A 38 -5.65 -8.31 -10.56
N ARG A 39 -6.42 -7.63 -9.71
CA ARG A 39 -7.81 -7.26 -9.99
C ARG A 39 -7.84 -5.88 -10.60
N ARG A 40 -8.73 -5.68 -11.58
CA ARG A 40 -9.03 -4.37 -12.16
C ARG A 40 -10.36 -3.89 -11.61
N HIS A 41 -10.37 -2.67 -11.08
CA HIS A 41 -11.56 -2.04 -10.53
C HIS A 41 -11.83 -0.75 -11.30
N THR A 42 -12.97 -0.65 -11.97
CA THR A 42 -13.44 0.60 -12.55
C THR A 42 -14.12 1.42 -11.47
N VAL A 43 -13.55 2.59 -11.16
CA VAL A 43 -14.06 3.51 -10.14
C VAL A 43 -15.48 3.93 -10.48
N VAL A 44 -16.37 3.89 -9.50
CA VAL A 44 -17.71 4.48 -9.57
C VAL A 44 -17.84 5.63 -8.56
N GLN A 45 -18.90 6.43 -8.72
CA GLN A 45 -19.18 7.53 -7.81
C GLN A 45 -19.28 7.04 -6.37
N GLY A 46 -18.59 7.74 -5.45
CA GLY A 46 -18.56 7.42 -4.03
C GLY A 46 -17.50 6.41 -3.62
N ASP A 47 -16.76 5.81 -4.57
CA ASP A 47 -15.59 5.02 -4.22
C ASP A 47 -14.50 5.91 -3.61
N SER A 48 -13.79 5.33 -2.66
CA SER A 48 -12.61 5.90 -2.01
C SER A 48 -11.60 4.80 -1.77
N LEU A 49 -10.32 5.15 -1.66
CA LEU A 49 -9.27 4.14 -1.42
C LEU A 49 -9.52 3.34 -0.13
N TRP A 50 -10.05 3.99 0.92
CA TRP A 50 -10.44 3.32 2.17
C TRP A 50 -11.60 2.34 1.97
N GLY A 51 -12.66 2.76 1.27
CA GLY A 51 -13.82 1.92 1.00
C GLY A 51 -13.45 0.71 0.13
N LEU A 52 -12.63 0.94 -0.90
CA LEU A 52 -12.13 -0.12 -1.78
C LEU A 52 -11.21 -1.08 -1.03
N ALA A 53 -10.31 -0.59 -0.17
CA ALA A 53 -9.49 -1.46 0.67
C ALA A 53 -10.33 -2.28 1.64
N GLY A 54 -11.34 -1.67 2.26
CA GLY A 54 -12.32 -2.38 3.09
C GLY A 54 -13.03 -3.52 2.35
N ARG A 55 -13.35 -3.30 1.08
CA ARG A 55 -14.02 -4.29 0.22
C ARG A 55 -13.09 -5.41 -0.25
N TYR A 56 -11.94 -5.06 -0.85
CA TYR A 56 -11.06 -6.03 -1.50
C TYR A 56 -10.15 -6.79 -0.52
N PHE A 57 -9.90 -6.23 0.65
CA PHE A 57 -9.11 -6.84 1.72
C PHE A 57 -9.96 -7.22 2.93
N ALA A 58 -11.28 -7.37 2.78
CA ALA A 58 -12.23 -7.65 3.85
C ALA A 58 -11.83 -8.78 4.84
N PRO A 59 -11.15 -9.88 4.41
CA PRO A 59 -10.70 -10.92 5.34
C PRO A 59 -9.61 -10.46 6.32
N LEU A 60 -8.93 -9.33 6.08
CA LEU A 60 -7.84 -8.85 6.91
C LEU A 60 -8.34 -7.90 8.02
N PRO A 61 -7.76 -7.95 9.22
CA PRO A 61 -8.09 -7.01 10.27
C PRO A 61 -7.72 -5.59 9.85
N ARG A 62 -8.63 -4.64 10.09
CA ARG A 62 -8.50 -3.23 9.68
C ARG A 62 -8.25 -3.07 8.17
N ALA A 63 -8.98 -3.84 7.34
CA ALA A 63 -8.90 -3.82 5.88
C ALA A 63 -8.79 -2.41 5.26
N CYS A 64 -9.60 -1.45 5.73
CA CYS A 64 -9.57 -0.06 5.25
C CYS A 64 -8.20 0.63 5.44
N GLY A 65 -7.40 0.19 6.41
CA GLY A 65 -6.05 0.70 6.67
C GLY A 65 -5.02 0.33 5.61
N PHE A 66 -5.35 -0.57 4.68
CA PHE A 66 -4.52 -0.96 3.53
C PHE A 66 -4.83 -0.14 2.27
N TRP A 67 -5.54 0.98 2.38
CA TRP A 67 -5.79 1.92 1.27
C TRP A 67 -4.49 2.30 0.52
N TRP A 68 -3.38 2.42 1.24
CA TRP A 68 -2.08 2.81 0.69
C TRP A 68 -1.53 1.76 -0.28
N VAL A 69 -1.92 0.50 -0.11
CA VAL A 69 -1.53 -0.59 -1.02
C VAL A 69 -2.14 -0.34 -2.39
N ILE A 70 -3.41 0.06 -2.43
CA ILE A 70 -4.08 0.39 -3.68
C ILE A 70 -3.44 1.64 -4.28
N ALA A 71 -3.16 2.66 -3.46
CA ALA A 71 -2.51 3.89 -3.94
C ALA A 71 -1.15 3.63 -4.61
N ASP A 72 -0.31 2.79 -4.00
CA ASP A 72 1.03 2.46 -4.48
C ASP A 72 1.04 1.50 -5.67
N PHE A 73 0.04 0.62 -5.74
CA PHE A 73 -0.03 -0.45 -6.74
C PHE A 73 -0.67 0.05 -8.05
N GLN A 74 -0.30 1.24 -8.49
CA GLN A 74 -0.74 1.83 -9.76
C GLN A 74 0.47 2.07 -10.69
N PRO A 75 0.30 1.96 -12.02
CA PRO A 75 1.34 2.35 -12.98
C PRO A 75 1.83 3.79 -12.74
N ASP A 76 0.89 4.67 -12.39
CA ASP A 76 1.13 6.01 -11.86
C ASP A 76 0.58 6.09 -10.42
N PRO A 77 1.46 6.05 -9.40
CA PRO A 77 1.06 6.01 -7.99
C PRO A 77 0.18 7.18 -7.56
N ILE A 78 -0.86 6.90 -6.77
CA ILE A 78 -1.71 7.94 -6.19
C ILE A 78 -0.99 8.53 -4.97
N VAL A 79 -0.45 9.74 -5.12
CA VAL A 79 0.30 10.42 -4.07
C VAL A 79 -0.62 10.99 -2.98
N ASP A 80 -1.69 11.68 -3.39
CA ASP A 80 -2.69 12.21 -2.48
C ASP A 80 -3.94 11.31 -2.45
N PRO A 81 -4.12 10.51 -1.39
CA PRO A 81 -5.25 9.59 -1.28
C PRO A 81 -6.57 10.30 -0.94
N THR A 82 -6.53 11.59 -0.56
CA THR A 82 -7.71 12.35 -0.13
C THR A 82 -8.47 12.95 -1.31
N LEU A 83 -7.84 13.01 -2.49
CA LEU A 83 -8.50 13.42 -3.72
C LEU A 83 -9.59 12.42 -4.11
N THR A 84 -10.70 12.94 -4.63
CA THR A 84 -11.79 12.12 -5.14
C THR A 84 -11.31 11.29 -6.32
N LEU A 85 -11.65 10.00 -6.33
CA LEU A 85 -11.36 9.12 -7.45
C LEU A 85 -12.31 9.45 -8.61
N GLU A 86 -11.74 9.64 -9.80
CA GLU A 86 -12.51 9.94 -11.02
C GLU A 86 -13.32 8.71 -11.46
N PRO A 87 -14.65 8.80 -11.57
CA PRO A 87 -15.45 7.71 -12.11
C PRO A 87 -14.99 7.31 -13.52
N GLY A 88 -14.91 6.00 -13.76
CA GLY A 88 -14.39 5.45 -15.02
C GLY A 88 -12.88 5.18 -15.01
N ARG A 89 -12.11 5.76 -14.08
CA ARG A 89 -10.69 5.40 -13.90
C ARG A 89 -10.57 3.92 -13.53
N VAL A 90 -9.61 3.22 -14.13
CA VAL A 90 -9.27 1.85 -13.72
C VAL A 90 -8.18 1.89 -12.65
N LEU A 91 -8.47 1.27 -11.51
CA LEU A 91 -7.49 1.01 -10.46
C LEU A 91 -7.07 -0.46 -10.48
N PHE A 92 -5.78 -0.68 -10.27
CA PHE A 92 -5.23 -2.01 -10.07
C PHE A 92 -5.21 -2.35 -8.58
N VAL A 93 -5.79 -3.49 -8.21
CA VAL A 93 -5.90 -3.92 -6.82
C VAL A 93 -5.19 -5.27 -6.69
N PRO A 94 -4.14 -5.38 -5.86
CA PRO A 94 -3.50 -6.68 -5.64
C PRO A 94 -4.47 -7.63 -4.93
N SER A 95 -4.28 -8.93 -5.08
CA SER A 95 -5.03 -9.91 -4.30
C SER A 95 -4.65 -9.86 -2.82
N VAL A 96 -5.48 -10.44 -1.95
CA VAL A 96 -5.16 -10.58 -0.52
C VAL A 96 -3.84 -11.35 -0.33
N ARG A 97 -3.63 -12.42 -1.11
CA ARG A 97 -2.39 -13.20 -1.13
C ARG A 97 -1.18 -12.33 -1.48
N VAL A 98 -1.27 -11.51 -2.52
CA VAL A 98 -0.17 -10.60 -2.90
C VAL A 98 0.11 -9.58 -1.80
N LEU A 99 -0.94 -9.04 -1.18
CA LEU A 99 -0.76 -8.13 -0.05
C LEU A 99 0.00 -8.80 1.10
N THR A 100 -0.41 -10.00 1.52
CA THR A 100 0.19 -10.68 2.69
C THR A 100 1.56 -11.26 2.40
N ASP A 101 1.71 -11.95 1.26
CA ASP A 101 2.84 -12.84 1.01
C ASP A 101 3.96 -12.14 0.25
N VAL A 102 3.67 -10.99 -0.38
CA VAL A 102 4.63 -10.25 -1.20
C VAL A 102 4.85 -8.85 -0.64
N ILE A 103 3.80 -8.02 -0.62
CA ILE A 103 3.90 -6.60 -0.27
C ILE A 103 4.29 -6.41 1.20
N LEU A 104 3.69 -7.18 2.10
CA LEU A 104 3.96 -7.15 3.55
C LEU A 104 5.01 -8.17 4.00
N SER A 105 5.63 -8.90 3.08
CA SER A 105 6.53 -9.99 3.43
C SER A 105 7.78 -9.52 4.17
N GLU A 106 8.20 -10.27 5.18
CA GLU A 106 9.46 -10.05 5.88
C GLU A 106 10.67 -10.25 4.95
N GLN A 107 10.54 -11.12 3.93
CA GLN A 107 11.57 -11.26 2.91
C GLN A 107 11.80 -9.95 2.17
N ARG A 108 10.73 -9.27 1.74
CA ARG A 108 10.82 -7.94 1.12
C ARG A 108 11.42 -6.94 2.09
N ARG A 109 11.01 -6.97 3.36
CA ARG A 109 11.52 -6.05 4.38
C ARG A 109 13.02 -6.18 4.62
N ARG A 110 13.58 -7.39 4.49
CA ARG A 110 15.02 -7.64 4.63
C ARG A 110 15.83 -7.25 3.38
N ALA A 111 15.17 -7.12 2.23
CA ALA A 111 15.79 -6.76 0.97
C ALA A 111 15.77 -5.25 0.68
N ALA A 112 14.94 -4.50 1.42
CA ALA A 112 14.89 -3.03 1.43
C ALA A 112 15.87 -2.47 2.46
#